data_AF-A0AAD0APD9-F1
#
_entry.id   AF-A0AAD0APD9-F1
#
_cell.length_a   1.000
_cell.length_b   1.000
_cell.length_c   1.000
_cell.angle_alpha   90.00
_cell.angle_beta   90.00
_cell.angle_gamma   90.00
#
_symmetry.space_group_name_H-M   'P 1'
#
loop_
_entity.id
_entity.type
_entity.pdbx_description
1 polymer ?
#
loop_
_entity_poly.entity_id
_entity_poly.type
_entity_poly.pdbx_seq_one_letter_code
_entity_poly.pdbx_strand_id
1 'polypeptide(L)'
;MKKEKVLEIEIKKINDEYSVFYPTKLNIKELEKAGYTVTEFDVLDEVKKPAINFYFNNKNDFTILLNDTSLNVPFIIENIYIEELKRTVDEYNEKYRILKRWRAEEGEIYYSIAGVDVIKIDSENLVELDNRRYELGNYFQKKEEAQKIIDSKEWQDFWAKVRSGEIGND
;
A
#
# COMPACT_ATOMS: atom_id res chain seq x y z
N MET A 1 -13.21 3.90 8.59
CA MET A 1 -12.28 2.82 8.19
C MET A 1 -10.95 3.04 8.88
N LYS A 2 -10.34 2.00 9.49
CA LYS A 2 -8.99 2.13 10.04
C LYS A 2 -8.02 2.32 8.86
N LYS A 3 -7.16 3.32 8.93
CA LYS A 3 -6.11 3.53 7.92
C LYS A 3 -4.86 2.79 8.41
N GLU A 4 -4.28 1.96 7.58
CA GLU A 4 -3.08 1.21 7.90
C GLU A 4 -1.85 1.94 7.38
N LYS A 5 -0.85 2.11 8.25
CA LYS A 5 0.44 2.71 7.87
C LYS A 5 1.17 1.77 6.91
N VAL A 6 1.74 2.32 5.85
CA VAL A 6 2.60 1.60 4.89
C VAL A 6 4.05 1.56 5.33
N LEU A 7 4.45 2.52 6.19
CA LEU A 7 5.78 2.63 6.75
C LEU A 7 5.68 2.91 8.25
N GLU A 8 6.35 2.09 9.05
CA GLU A 8 6.57 2.33 10.48
C GLU A 8 8.06 2.18 10.76
N ILE A 9 8.58 3.06 11.60
CA ILE A 9 9.99 3.10 11.98
C ILE A 9 10.11 3.10 13.51
N GLU A 10 11.21 2.53 14.01
CA GLU A 10 11.65 2.72 15.38
C GLU A 10 12.96 3.52 15.38
N ILE A 11 13.15 4.39 16.36
CA ILE A 11 14.34 5.24 16.51
C ILE A 11 14.95 4.99 17.89
N LYS A 12 16.26 4.75 17.95
CA LYS A 12 17.04 4.60 19.18
C LYS A 12 18.19 5.60 19.20
N LYS A 13 18.26 6.42 20.25
CA LYS A 13 19.34 7.38 20.45
C LYS A 13 20.66 6.64 20.73
N ILE A 14 21.73 7.03 20.03
CA ILE A 14 23.09 6.51 20.28
C ILE A 14 23.84 7.48 21.18
N ASN A 15 23.91 8.76 20.80
CA ASN A 15 24.55 9.84 21.54
C ASN A 15 23.88 11.19 21.21
N ASP A 16 24.50 12.31 21.61
CA ASP A 16 23.92 13.64 21.40
C ASP A 16 23.91 14.11 19.94
N GLU A 17 24.73 13.49 19.09
CA GLU A 17 24.81 13.81 17.66
C GLU A 17 24.00 12.85 16.79
N TYR A 18 23.93 11.57 17.14
CA TYR A 18 23.39 10.51 16.28
C TYR A 18 22.36 9.61 16.97
N SER A 19 21.46 9.10 16.13
CA SER A 19 20.52 8.04 16.42
C SER A 19 20.62 6.94 15.35
N VAL A 20 20.07 5.77 15.66
CA VAL A 20 19.76 4.74 14.68
C VAL A 20 18.26 4.71 14.47
N PHE A 21 17.81 4.47 13.25
CA PHE A 21 16.44 4.07 12.99
C PHE A 21 16.39 2.84 12.09
N TYR A 22 15.31 2.08 12.17
CA TYR A 22 15.05 0.97 11.25
C TYR A 22 13.55 0.88 10.97
N PRO A 23 13.15 0.49 9.74
CA PRO A 23 11.76 0.20 9.41
C PRO A 23 11.31 -1.07 10.14
N THR A 24 10.26 -0.97 10.94
CA THR A 24 9.57 -2.12 11.55
C THR A 24 8.41 -2.61 10.68
N LYS A 25 7.95 -1.75 9.76
CA LYS A 25 6.97 -2.07 8.73
C LYS A 25 7.32 -1.34 7.44
N LEU A 26 7.31 -2.06 6.32
CA LEU A 26 7.60 -1.52 5.00
C LEU A 26 6.78 -2.27 3.93
N ASN A 27 5.74 -1.63 3.39
CA ASN A 27 4.91 -2.24 2.33
C ASN A 27 5.29 -1.75 0.94
N ILE A 28 6.16 -2.48 0.25
CA ILE A 28 6.81 -2.07 -1.00
C ILE A 28 5.91 -2.13 -2.22
N LYS A 29 4.91 -3.03 -2.24
CA LYS A 29 3.94 -3.08 -3.34
C LYS A 29 3.17 -1.76 -3.47
N GLU A 30 2.99 -1.03 -2.36
CA GLU A 30 2.42 0.32 -2.41
C GLU A 30 3.48 1.39 -2.74
N LEU A 31 4.76 1.12 -2.50
CA LEU A 31 5.87 2.01 -2.86
C LEU A 31 6.18 1.98 -4.37
N GLU A 32 5.86 0.89 -5.06
CA GLU A 32 5.85 0.87 -6.53
C GLU A 32 4.96 1.98 -7.11
N LYS A 33 3.84 2.29 -6.43
CA LYS A 33 2.94 3.40 -6.80
C LYS A 33 3.53 4.78 -6.53
N ALA A 34 4.56 4.88 -5.68
CA ALA A 34 5.24 6.14 -5.42
C ALA A 34 6.11 6.61 -6.61
N GLY A 35 6.42 5.69 -7.54
CA GLY A 35 7.11 6.01 -8.79
C GLY A 35 8.61 6.30 -8.65
N TYR A 36 9.18 6.12 -7.46
CA TYR A 36 10.61 6.28 -7.24
C TYR A 36 11.31 4.93 -7.42
N THR A 37 12.22 4.86 -8.39
CA THR A 37 13.00 3.67 -8.69
C THR A 37 14.48 3.98 -8.58
N VAL A 38 15.23 3.09 -7.94
CA VAL A 38 16.69 3.13 -7.89
C VAL A 38 17.20 2.15 -8.94
N THR A 39 18.10 2.62 -9.80
CA THR A 39 18.84 1.74 -10.70
C THR A 39 19.97 1.10 -9.92
N GLU A 40 19.89 -0.20 -9.73
CA GLU A 40 20.99 -1.00 -9.20
C GLU A 40 21.69 -1.66 -10.40
N PHE A 41 23.02 -1.50 -10.49
CA PHE A 41 23.83 -2.14 -11.51
C PHE A 41 24.34 -3.46 -10.96
N ASP A 42 23.68 -4.56 -11.32
CA ASP A 42 24.16 -5.90 -10.97
C ASP A 42 24.93 -6.48 -12.15
N VAL A 43 26.24 -6.22 -12.14
CA VAL A 43 27.34 -6.71 -13.00
C VAL A 43 27.18 -6.55 -14.53
N LEU A 44 26.00 -6.70 -15.13
CA LEU A 44 25.73 -6.52 -16.57
C LEU A 44 24.30 -6.05 -16.92
N ASP A 45 23.35 -6.01 -15.98
CA ASP A 45 21.95 -5.59 -16.26
C ASP A 45 21.50 -4.42 -15.35
N GLU A 46 20.78 -3.46 -15.94
CA GLU A 46 20.10 -2.39 -15.20
C GLU A 46 18.83 -2.93 -14.56
N VAL A 47 18.81 -3.08 -13.24
CA VAL A 47 17.62 -3.48 -12.49
C VAL A 47 17.02 -2.26 -11.81
N LYS A 48 15.78 -1.90 -12.19
CA LYS A 48 15.01 -0.84 -11.51
C LYS A 48 14.24 -1.44 -10.34
N LYS A 49 14.56 -1.01 -9.13
CA LYS A 49 13.85 -1.43 -7.91
C LYS A 49 13.08 -0.27 -7.30
N PRO A 50 11.85 -0.47 -6.82
CA PRO A 50 11.11 0.56 -6.08
C PRO A 50 11.84 0.90 -4.78
N ALA A 51 11.89 2.19 -4.45
CA ALA A 51 12.47 2.63 -3.18
C ALA A 51 11.77 3.89 -2.65
N ILE A 52 11.85 4.12 -1.34
CA ILE A 52 11.56 5.42 -0.73
C ILE A 52 12.86 6.19 -0.64
N ASN A 53 12.85 7.43 -1.10
CA ASN A 53 13.94 8.36 -0.87
C ASN A 53 13.58 9.34 0.27
N PHE A 54 14.39 9.33 1.32
CA PHE A 54 14.49 10.40 2.30
C PHE A 54 15.67 11.29 1.96
N TYR A 55 15.37 12.51 1.54
CA TYR A 55 16.37 13.53 1.26
C TYR A 55 16.43 14.52 2.43
N PHE A 56 17.63 14.76 2.93
CA PHE A 56 17.87 15.63 4.08
C PHE A 56 18.91 16.69 3.70
N ASN A 57 18.59 17.97 3.92
CA ASN A 57 19.47 19.08 3.54
C ASN A 57 19.62 20.07 4.70
N ASN A 58 20.84 20.18 5.23
CA ASN A 58 21.20 21.22 6.19
C ASN A 58 22.69 21.61 6.11
N LYS A 59 23.59 20.65 5.81
CA LYS A 59 25.04 20.90 5.60
C LYS A 59 25.72 19.95 4.61
N ASN A 60 25.40 18.66 4.69
CA ASN A 60 25.79 17.64 3.71
C ASN A 60 24.50 17.06 3.17
N ASP A 61 24.25 17.22 1.87
CA ASP A 61 23.15 16.52 1.22
C ASP A 61 23.37 15.01 1.40
N PHE A 62 22.50 14.36 2.16
CA PHE A 62 22.50 12.91 2.25
C PHE A 62 21.10 12.36 2.00
N THR A 63 21.09 11.12 1.56
CA THR A 63 19.91 10.45 1.02
C THR A 63 19.87 9.07 1.65
N ILE A 64 18.73 8.71 2.24
CA ILE A 64 18.48 7.34 2.70
C ILE A 64 17.44 6.72 1.77
N LEU A 65 17.81 5.57 1.20
CA LEU A 65 16.96 4.80 0.31
C LEU A 65 16.46 3.56 1.05
N LEU A 66 15.14 3.42 1.18
CA LEU A 66 14.51 2.20 1.70
C LEU A 66 13.94 1.38 0.55
N ASN A 67 14.37 0.12 0.45
CA ASN A 67 13.91 -0.88 -0.53
C ASN A 67 13.49 -2.19 0.18
N ASP A 68 13.29 -3.25 -0.59
CA ASP A 68 12.85 -4.60 -0.13
C ASP A 68 13.80 -5.30 0.81
N THR A 69 15.05 -4.88 0.80
CA THR A 69 16.06 -5.38 1.73
C THR A 69 16.17 -4.54 3.00
N SER A 70 15.45 -3.42 3.12
CA SER A 70 15.63 -2.46 4.21
C SER A 70 14.80 -2.75 5.47
N LEU A 71 13.89 -3.73 5.44
CA LEU A 71 13.07 -4.07 6.61
C LEU A 71 13.96 -4.59 7.75
N ASN A 72 13.81 -4.01 8.95
CA ASN A 72 14.63 -4.28 10.13
C ASN A 72 16.14 -4.01 9.94
N VAL A 73 16.55 -3.32 8.88
CA VAL A 73 17.95 -2.90 8.68
C VAL A 73 18.16 -1.53 9.33
N PRO A 74 19.18 -1.36 10.19
CA PRO A 74 19.45 -0.10 10.85
C PRO A 74 20.20 0.90 9.97
N PHE A 75 19.79 2.17 10.06
CA PHE A 75 20.42 3.33 9.42
C PHE A 75 20.80 4.35 10.47
N ILE A 76 22.04 4.87 10.39
CA ILE A 76 22.50 5.96 11.25
C ILE A 76 21.97 7.28 10.69
N ILE A 77 21.50 8.16 11.57
CA ILE A 77 20.99 9.49 11.24
C ILE A 77 21.44 10.51 12.29
N GLU A 78 21.78 11.74 11.87
CA GLU A 78 22.03 12.82 12.82
C GLU A 78 20.72 13.23 13.50
N ASN A 79 20.79 13.53 14.79
CA ASN A 79 19.64 13.88 15.63
C ASN A 79 18.89 15.11 15.09
N ILE A 80 19.56 16.00 14.36
CA ILE A 80 18.96 17.18 13.73
C ILE A 80 17.89 16.83 12.68
N TYR A 81 17.94 15.63 12.09
CA TYR A 81 17.01 15.19 11.04
C TYR A 81 15.86 14.31 11.55
N ILE A 82 15.80 14.02 12.85
CA ILE A 82 14.79 13.12 13.41
C ILE A 82 13.36 13.64 13.20
N GLU A 83 13.13 14.94 13.37
CA GLU A 83 11.80 15.52 13.17
C GLU A 83 11.41 15.53 11.68
N GLU A 84 12.38 15.77 10.79
CA GLU A 84 12.16 15.67 9.34
C GLU A 84 11.86 14.24 8.91
N LEU A 85 12.60 13.25 9.42
CA LEU A 85 12.37 11.82 9.18
C LEU A 85 10.93 11.44 9.58
N LYS A 86 10.48 11.83 10.78
CA LYS A 86 9.11 11.57 11.24
C LYS A 86 8.07 12.20 10.32
N ARG A 87 8.27 13.47 9.94
CA ARG A 87 7.38 14.18 9.02
C ARG A 87 7.27 13.46 7.68
N THR A 88 8.40 13.10 7.07
CA THR A 88 8.40 12.39 5.79
C THR A 88 7.72 11.03 5.91
N VAL A 89 7.95 10.27 7.00
CA VAL A 89 7.22 9.01 7.26
C VAL A 89 5.70 9.24 7.35
N ASP A 90 5.27 10.31 8.02
CA ASP A 90 3.85 10.64 8.15
C ASP A 90 3.22 11.08 6.83
N GLU A 91 3.94 11.84 6.00
CA GLU A 91 3.54 12.25 4.65
C GLU A 91 3.41 11.03 3.71
N TYR A 92 4.40 10.12 3.73
CA TYR A 92 4.33 8.86 2.98
C TYR A 92 3.15 8.04 3.43
N ASN A 93 2.96 7.91 4.74
CA ASN A 93 1.77 7.26 5.27
C ASN A 93 0.55 7.96 4.71
N GLU A 94 0.32 9.26 4.91
CA GLU A 94 -0.84 9.99 4.39
C GLU A 94 -1.12 9.79 2.91
N LYS A 95 -0.10 9.90 2.06
CA LYS A 95 -0.22 9.79 0.60
C LYS A 95 -0.57 8.37 0.15
N TYR A 96 0.00 7.36 0.79
CA TYR A 96 -0.13 5.96 0.40
C TYR A 96 -0.91 5.12 1.41
N ARG A 97 -1.70 5.74 2.32
CA ARG A 97 -2.43 5.00 3.37
C ARG A 97 -3.27 3.93 2.70
N ILE A 98 -3.04 2.68 3.11
CA ILE A 98 -3.93 1.60 2.76
C ILE A 98 -5.17 1.82 3.62
N LEU A 99 -6.32 2.00 2.98
CA LEU A 99 -7.58 1.75 3.67
C LEU A 99 -7.50 0.30 4.15
N LYS A 100 -7.41 0.08 5.46
CA LYS A 100 -7.48 -1.28 6.02
C LYS A 100 -8.85 -1.80 5.65
N ARG A 101 -8.92 -2.55 4.55
CA ARG A 101 -10.13 -3.20 4.10
C ARG A 101 -10.50 -4.18 5.20
N TRP A 102 -11.74 -4.10 5.63
CA TRP A 102 -12.26 -5.08 6.56
C TRP A 102 -12.21 -6.44 5.86
N ARG A 103 -11.72 -7.46 6.58
CA ARG A 103 -11.75 -8.86 6.16
C ARG A 103 -12.41 -9.63 7.30
N ALA A 104 -13.30 -10.56 6.96
CA ALA A 104 -13.92 -11.42 7.96
C ALA A 104 -12.85 -12.33 8.60
N GLU A 105 -13.11 -12.79 9.81
CA GLU A 105 -12.31 -13.86 10.41
C GLU A 105 -12.67 -15.21 9.76
N GLU A 106 -11.81 -16.22 9.86
CA GLU A 106 -12.11 -17.55 9.32
C GLU A 106 -13.41 -18.10 9.92
N GLY A 107 -14.34 -18.54 9.07
CA GLY A 107 -15.68 -19.00 9.42
C GLY A 107 -16.76 -17.91 9.43
N GLU A 108 -16.38 -16.63 9.48
CA GLU A 108 -17.32 -15.51 9.43
C GLU A 108 -17.78 -15.22 7.99
N ILE A 109 -18.91 -14.51 7.88
CA ILE A 109 -19.51 -14.20 6.58
C ILE A 109 -19.07 -12.84 6.02
N TYR A 110 -19.03 -12.76 4.70
CA TYR A 110 -18.89 -11.52 3.95
C TYR A 110 -19.87 -11.48 2.78
N TYR A 111 -20.06 -10.29 2.21
CA TYR A 111 -20.91 -10.09 1.04
C TYR A 111 -20.04 -9.87 -0.21
N SER A 112 -20.48 -10.38 -1.36
CA SER A 112 -19.82 -10.18 -2.66
C SER A 112 -20.86 -9.95 -3.76
N ILE A 113 -20.46 -9.29 -4.86
CA ILE A 113 -21.29 -9.13 -6.06
C ILE A 113 -20.93 -10.27 -7.03
N ALA A 114 -21.92 -10.98 -7.53
CA ALA A 114 -21.76 -12.08 -8.46
C ALA A 114 -22.69 -11.91 -9.67
N GLY A 115 -22.25 -12.43 -10.83
CA GLY A 115 -23.01 -12.29 -12.06
C GLY A 115 -23.14 -10.83 -12.48
N VAL A 116 -24.37 -10.38 -12.70
CA VAL A 116 -24.67 -9.03 -13.20
C VAL A 116 -24.84 -8.02 -12.07
N ASP A 117 -25.54 -8.39 -10.99
CA ASP A 117 -25.89 -7.50 -9.87
C ASP A 117 -26.35 -8.28 -8.62
N VAL A 118 -26.00 -9.56 -8.52
CA VAL A 118 -26.48 -10.42 -7.43
C VAL A 118 -25.55 -10.31 -6.24
N ILE A 119 -26.04 -9.83 -5.11
CA ILE A 119 -25.29 -9.86 -3.85
C ILE A 119 -25.38 -11.25 -3.23
N LYS A 120 -24.23 -11.91 -3.06
CA LYS A 120 -24.06 -13.19 -2.38
C LYS A 120 -23.55 -13.00 -0.96
N ILE A 121 -23.82 -14.00 -0.14
CA ILE A 121 -23.22 -14.19 1.18
C ILE A 121 -22.27 -15.38 1.04
N ASP A 122 -21.03 -15.19 1.43
CA ASP A 122 -19.98 -16.19 1.40
C ASP A 122 -19.35 -16.30 2.80
N SER A 123 -18.72 -17.41 3.12
CA SER A 123 -17.93 -17.60 4.35
C SER A 123 -16.45 -17.47 4.02
N GLU A 124 -15.70 -16.74 4.84
CA GLU A 124 -14.24 -16.65 4.74
C GLU A 124 -13.62 -17.97 5.19
N ASN A 125 -12.99 -18.68 4.26
CA ASN A 125 -12.29 -19.93 4.52
C ASN A 125 -10.79 -19.81 4.20
N LEU A 126 -10.27 -18.58 4.03
CA LEU A 126 -8.89 -18.27 3.66
C LEU A 126 -8.44 -18.94 2.35
N VAL A 127 -9.40 -19.36 1.51
CA VAL A 127 -9.12 -20.02 0.24
C VAL A 127 -8.79 -19.00 -0.86
N GLU A 128 -8.22 -19.49 -1.97
CA GLU A 128 -7.81 -18.65 -3.10
C GLU A 128 -8.94 -17.75 -3.60
N LEU A 129 -10.18 -18.26 -3.65
CA LEU A 129 -11.34 -17.48 -4.11
C LEU A 129 -11.64 -16.29 -3.19
N ASP A 130 -11.55 -16.47 -1.87
CA ASP A 130 -11.76 -15.41 -0.89
C ASP A 130 -10.66 -14.35 -1.01
N ASN A 131 -9.40 -14.79 -1.16
CA ASN A 131 -8.27 -13.90 -1.40
C ASN A 131 -8.46 -13.08 -2.69
N ARG A 132 -8.86 -13.71 -3.80
CA ARG A 132 -9.10 -13.01 -5.07
C ARG A 132 -10.23 -11.99 -4.98
N ARG A 133 -11.32 -12.32 -4.28
CA ARG A 133 -12.44 -11.38 -4.03
C ARG A 133 -12.00 -10.19 -3.17
N TYR A 134 -11.28 -10.47 -2.09
CA TYR A 134 -10.72 -9.45 -1.20
C TYR A 134 -9.77 -8.52 -1.95
N GLU A 135 -8.83 -9.06 -2.73
CA GLU A 135 -7.87 -8.30 -3.53
C GLU A 135 -8.56 -7.42 -4.57
N LEU A 136 -9.51 -7.99 -5.32
CA LEU A 136 -10.35 -7.29 -6.30
C LEU A 136 -11.18 -6.16 -5.67
N GLY A 137 -11.45 -6.22 -4.36
CA GLY A 137 -12.35 -5.31 -3.67
C GLY A 137 -13.82 -5.70 -3.75
N ASN A 138 -14.12 -6.91 -4.25
CA ASN A 138 -15.45 -7.49 -4.27
C ASN A 138 -15.73 -8.27 -2.97
N TYR A 139 -15.58 -7.58 -1.84
CA TYR A 139 -15.61 -8.16 -0.49
C TYR A 139 -16.10 -7.11 0.50
N PHE A 140 -17.31 -7.27 1.02
CA PHE A 140 -18.02 -6.24 1.78
C PHE A 140 -18.46 -6.77 3.14
N GLN A 141 -18.40 -5.90 4.16
CA GLN A 141 -18.86 -6.25 5.51
C GLN A 141 -20.38 -6.25 5.58
N LYS A 142 -21.02 -5.36 4.82
CA LYS A 142 -22.47 -5.18 4.83
C LYS A 142 -23.03 -5.27 3.41
N LYS A 143 -24.24 -5.84 3.30
CA LYS A 143 -24.98 -5.91 2.03
C LYS A 143 -25.13 -4.54 1.36
N GLU A 144 -25.39 -3.49 2.15
CA GLU A 144 -25.61 -2.14 1.65
C GLU A 144 -24.36 -1.54 0.98
N GLU A 145 -23.16 -1.97 1.38
CA GLU A 145 -21.91 -1.53 0.74
C GLU A 145 -21.80 -2.09 -0.68
N ALA A 146 -22.13 -3.38 -0.86
CA ALA A 146 -22.20 -4.02 -2.18
C ALA A 146 -23.29 -3.38 -3.05
N GLN A 147 -24.47 -3.10 -2.48
CA GLN A 147 -25.57 -2.46 -3.20
C GLN A 147 -25.19 -1.06 -3.71
N LYS A 148 -24.48 -0.26 -2.90
CA LYS A 148 -24.00 1.06 -3.33
C LYS A 148 -23.07 1.00 -4.54
N ILE A 149 -22.28 -0.06 -4.69
CA ILE A 149 -21.44 -0.26 -5.87
C ILE A 149 -22.30 -0.57 -7.09
N ILE A 150 -23.30 -1.46 -6.97
CA ILE A 150 -24.24 -1.77 -8.06
C ILE A 150 -25.01 -0.51 -8.52
N ASP A 151 -25.45 0.31 -7.56
CA ASP A 151 -26.21 1.53 -7.81
C ASP A 151 -25.31 2.72 -8.24
N SER A 152 -23.98 2.53 -8.25
CA SER A 152 -23.03 3.60 -8.58
C SER A 152 -23.06 3.93 -10.07
N LYS A 153 -22.76 5.20 -10.38
CA LYS A 153 -22.62 5.64 -11.76
C LYS A 153 -21.48 4.90 -12.45
N GLU A 154 -20.38 4.66 -11.74
CA GLU A 154 -19.20 3.97 -12.23
C GLU A 154 -19.52 2.55 -12.72
N TRP A 155 -20.32 1.80 -11.97
CA TRP A 155 -20.76 0.45 -12.36
C TRP A 155 -21.62 0.48 -13.63
N GLN A 156 -22.61 1.37 -13.67
CA GLN A 156 -23.53 1.50 -14.80
C GLN A 156 -22.79 1.96 -16.07
N ASP A 157 -21.93 2.98 -15.94
CA ASP A 157 -21.13 3.53 -17.04
C ASP A 157 -20.11 2.49 -17.57
N PHE A 158 -19.47 1.72 -16.68
CA PHE A 158 -18.55 0.65 -17.09
C PHE A 158 -19.25 -0.35 -18.02
N TRP A 159 -20.40 -0.87 -17.62
CA TRP A 159 -21.15 -1.83 -18.43
C TRP A 159 -21.78 -1.22 -19.68
N ALA A 160 -22.15 0.07 -19.64
CA ALA A 160 -22.58 0.79 -20.84
C ALA A 160 -21.47 0.84 -21.89
N LYS A 161 -20.23 1.15 -21.49
CA LYS A 161 -19.06 1.18 -22.37
C LYS A 161 -18.65 -0.19 -22.91
N VAL A 162 -18.73 -1.23 -22.07
CA VAL A 162 -18.52 -2.61 -22.53
C VAL A 162 -19.55 -2.97 -23.61
N ARG A 163 -20.82 -2.61 -23.41
CA ARG A 163 -21.90 -2.88 -24.37
C ARG A 163 -21.76 -2.10 -25.67
N SER A 164 -21.26 -0.86 -25.63
CA SER A 164 -21.01 -0.04 -26.82
C SER A 164 -19.72 -0.43 -27.56
N GLY A 165 -18.90 -1.33 -26.99
CA GLY A 165 -17.62 -1.72 -27.57
C GLY A 165 -16.53 -0.65 -27.41
N GLU A 166 -16.67 0.28 -26.46
CA GLU A 166 -15.63 1.28 -26.16
C GLU A 166 -14.47 0.70 -25.33
N ILE A 167 -14.68 -0.47 -24.71
CA ILE A 167 -13.70 -1.18 -23.88
C ILE A 167 -13.56 -2.61 -24.40
N GLY A 168 -12.33 -3.09 -24.58
CA GLY A 168 -12.03 -4.49 -24.94
C GLY A 168 -12.06 -4.80 -26.43
N ASN A 169 -12.12 -3.79 -27.30
CA ASN A 169 -11.95 -3.92 -28.73
C ASN A 169 -10.48 -3.65 -29.11
N ASP A 170 -9.64 -4.69 -29.00
CA ASP A 170 -8.33 -4.78 -29.67
C ASP A 170 -8.44 -5.68 -30.91
#